data_AF-A0A843BR29-F1
#
_entry.id   AF-A0A843BR29-F1
#
_cell.length_a   1.000
_cell.length_b   1.000
_cell.length_c   1.000
_cell.angle_alpha   90.00
_cell.angle_beta   90.00
_cell.angle_gamma   90.00
#
_symmetry.space_group_name_H-M   'P 1'
#
loop_
_entity.id
_entity.type
_entity.pdbx_description
1 polymer ?
#
loop_
_entity_poly.entity_id
_entity_poly.type
_entity_poly.pdbx_seq_one_letter_code
_entity_poly.pdbx_strand_id
1 'polypeptide(L)'
;MSKTRKAEERKEDKPFLEKLPSKIPFAPIVRRPDYQLRHVRLSAPTAIPIQLILAVVFIGLFFIYIGGFYDLAQEPPAFGQNADGSPMVIIKELNHQFLVEGMAAGFLMFIGAGGFFLIHYSTQYAYSQRNATILLVMGILVVVLAWVAVVFILRQKISFD
;
A
#
# COMPACT_ATOMS: atom_id res chain seq x y z
N MET A 1 45.78 45.81 -24.74
CA MET A 1 45.60 44.34 -24.72
C MET A 1 44.21 44.01 -24.17
N SER A 2 43.21 43.81 -25.03
CA SER A 2 41.88 43.34 -24.62
C SER A 2 41.66 41.98 -25.29
N LYS A 3 41.66 40.90 -24.50
CA LYS A 3 41.34 39.55 -24.98
C LYS A 3 39.82 39.46 -25.16
N THR A 4 39.36 39.56 -26.40
CA THR A 4 38.01 39.15 -26.79
C THR A 4 37.89 37.65 -26.59
N ARG A 5 37.22 37.21 -25.51
CA ARG A 5 36.82 35.81 -25.34
C ARG A 5 35.78 35.50 -26.42
N LYS A 6 36.17 34.70 -27.41
CA LYS A 6 35.24 34.03 -28.33
C LYS A 6 34.33 33.15 -27.48
N ALA A 7 33.04 33.47 -27.42
CA ALA A 7 32.04 32.58 -26.86
C ALA A 7 31.93 31.35 -27.78
N GLU A 8 32.28 30.18 -27.26
CA GLU A 8 32.00 28.92 -27.93
C GLU A 8 30.48 28.70 -27.89
N GLU A 9 29.84 28.86 -29.05
CA GLU A 9 28.45 28.49 -29.26
C GLU A 9 28.32 26.98 -29.08
N ARG A 10 27.69 26.57 -27.97
CA ARG A 10 27.28 25.19 -27.73
C ARG A 10 26.32 24.80 -28.85
N LYS A 11 26.80 23.98 -29.79
CA LYS A 11 25.97 23.42 -30.87
C LYS A 11 24.81 22.67 -30.23
N GLU A 12 23.65 23.30 -30.25
CA GLU A 12 22.39 22.72 -29.83
C GLU A 12 22.04 21.64 -30.86
N ASP A 13 22.01 20.39 -30.43
CA ASP A 13 21.69 19.26 -31.30
C ASP A 13 20.23 19.37 -31.73
N LYS A 14 20.03 20.04 -32.87
CA LYS A 14 18.72 20.16 -33.50
C LYS A 14 18.11 18.76 -33.67
N PRO A 15 16.81 18.58 -33.32
CA PRO A 15 16.13 17.31 -33.44
C PRO A 15 16.33 16.71 -34.83
N PHE A 16 16.45 15.39 -34.93
CA PHE A 16 16.65 14.66 -36.19
C PHE A 16 15.71 15.14 -37.32
N LEU A 17 14.47 15.48 -36.98
CA LEU A 17 13.43 15.93 -37.90
C LEU A 17 13.65 17.35 -38.47
N GLU A 18 14.39 18.21 -37.78
CA GLU A 18 14.75 19.54 -38.29
C GLU A 18 15.91 19.46 -39.29
N LYS A 19 16.70 18.38 -39.25
CA LYS A 19 17.76 18.09 -40.22
C LYS A 19 17.21 17.59 -41.56
N LEU A 20 15.94 17.16 -41.61
CA LEU A 20 15.31 16.64 -42.82
C LEU A 20 14.74 17.78 -43.67
N PRO A 21 14.90 17.73 -45.01
CA PRO A 21 14.33 18.72 -45.91
C PRO A 21 12.80 18.73 -45.80
N SER A 22 12.20 19.91 -45.79
CA SER A 22 10.76 20.11 -45.56
C SER A 22 9.85 19.45 -46.62
N LYS A 23 10.41 19.11 -47.78
CA LYS A 23 9.73 18.39 -48.86
C LYS A 23 10.56 17.16 -49.21
N ILE A 24 9.96 15.99 -49.05
CA ILE A 24 10.59 14.70 -49.35
C ILE A 24 10.42 14.46 -50.86
N PRO A 25 11.50 14.17 -51.62
CA PRO A 25 11.45 14.14 -53.09
C PRO A 25 10.48 13.10 -53.67
N PHE A 26 10.19 12.01 -52.95
CA PHE A 26 9.30 10.94 -53.41
C PHE A 26 7.83 11.11 -52.99
N ALA A 27 7.52 12.07 -52.11
CA ALA A 27 6.16 12.27 -51.59
C ALA A 27 5.89 13.77 -51.31
N PRO A 28 5.66 14.59 -52.34
CA PRO A 28 5.55 16.05 -52.21
C PRO A 28 4.31 16.53 -51.42
N ILE A 29 3.35 15.65 -51.15
CA ILE A 29 2.11 15.92 -50.40
C ILE A 29 2.30 15.80 -48.88
N VAL A 30 3.33 15.08 -48.42
CA VAL A 30 3.52 14.82 -46.99
C VAL A 30 4.31 15.98 -46.37
N ARG A 31 3.60 16.88 -45.69
CA ARG A 31 4.18 17.98 -44.92
C ARG A 31 4.61 17.47 -43.54
N ARG A 32 5.70 18.02 -42.98
CA ARG A 32 6.15 17.67 -41.62
C ARG A 32 4.98 17.81 -40.63
N PRO A 33 4.62 16.77 -39.88
CA PRO A 33 3.68 16.91 -38.78
C PRO A 33 4.36 17.73 -37.68
N ASP A 34 3.77 18.88 -37.34
CA ASP A 34 4.26 19.74 -36.26
C ASP A 34 3.72 19.21 -34.93
N TYR A 35 4.41 18.20 -34.39
CA TYR A 35 4.13 17.71 -33.04
C TYR A 35 5.07 18.35 -32.04
N GLN A 36 4.51 19.05 -31.06
CA GLN A 36 5.21 19.39 -29.83
C GLN A 36 5.18 18.16 -28.92
N LEU A 37 6.05 17.17 -29.19
CA LEU A 37 6.19 16.01 -28.32
C LEU A 37 6.71 16.49 -26.96
N ARG A 38 5.80 16.68 -26.00
CA ARG A 38 6.14 16.98 -24.60
C ARG A 38 6.87 15.76 -24.05
N HIS A 39 8.19 15.83 -23.95
CA HIS A 39 8.99 14.76 -23.38
C HIS A 39 8.56 14.57 -21.92
N VAL A 40 7.93 13.44 -21.61
CA VAL A 40 7.60 13.08 -20.24
C VAL A 40 8.92 12.73 -19.56
N ARG A 41 9.52 13.71 -18.88
CA ARG A 41 10.67 13.47 -18.02
C ARG A 41 10.18 12.77 -16.77
N LEU A 42 10.21 11.43 -16.80
CA LEU A 42 10.05 10.59 -15.62
C LEU A 42 11.28 10.82 -14.73
N SER A 43 11.23 11.83 -13.87
CA SER A 43 12.22 12.00 -12.82
C SER A 43 11.90 10.99 -11.73
N ALA A 44 12.78 10.01 -11.51
CA ALA A 44 12.68 9.17 -10.33
C ALA A 44 12.80 10.08 -9.08
N PRO A 45 11.95 9.91 -8.05
CA PRO A 45 12.05 10.70 -6.84
C PRO A 45 13.38 10.39 -6.13
N THR A 46 14.16 11.43 -5.86
CA THR A 46 15.51 11.34 -5.24
C THR A 46 15.47 10.93 -3.76
N ALA A 47 14.31 11.01 -3.11
CA ALA A 47 14.12 10.66 -1.70
C ALA A 47 13.01 9.62 -1.54
N ILE A 48 13.24 8.64 -0.67
CA ILE A 48 12.23 7.65 -0.31
C ILE A 48 11.09 8.38 0.40
N PRO A 49 9.84 8.33 -0.13
CA PRO A 49 8.73 8.99 0.52
C PRO A 49 8.44 8.33 1.87
N ILE A 50 8.18 9.13 2.91
CA ILE A 50 7.85 8.65 4.26
C ILE A 50 6.67 7.65 4.27
N GLN A 51 5.77 7.79 3.30
CA GLN A 51 4.64 6.88 3.08
C GLN A 51 5.09 5.44 2.79
N LEU A 52 6.20 5.25 2.07
CA LEU A 52 6.73 3.93 1.74
C LEU A 52 7.32 3.26 2.99
N ILE A 53 8.03 4.03 3.82
CA ILE A 53 8.54 3.54 5.11
C ILE A 53 7.38 3.11 6.02
N LEU A 54 6.34 3.95 6.13
CA LEU A 54 5.13 3.62 6.90
C LEU A 54 4.45 2.35 6.35
N ALA A 55 4.34 2.19 5.04
CA ALA A 55 3.76 1.00 4.43
C ALA A 55 4.56 -0.27 4.76
N VAL A 56 5.89 -0.23 4.66
CA VAL A 56 6.77 -1.36 5.01
C VAL A 56 6.64 -1.74 6.48
N VAL A 57 6.64 -0.75 7.38
CA VAL A 57 6.46 -0.99 8.82
C VAL A 57 5.08 -1.60 9.10
N PHE A 58 4.03 -1.07 8.46
CA PHE A 58 2.66 -1.57 8.63
C PHE A 58 2.52 -3.02 8.15
N ILE A 59 3.09 -3.35 6.99
CA ILE A 59 3.12 -4.72 6.45
C ILE A 59 3.90 -5.65 7.39
N GLY A 60 5.05 -5.19 7.93
CA GLY A 60 5.83 -5.97 8.90
C GLY A 60 5.06 -6.25 10.19
N LEU A 61 4.38 -5.25 10.74
CA LEU A 61 3.50 -5.44 11.89
C LEU A 61 2.37 -6.41 11.57
N PHE A 62 1.73 -6.26 10.42
CA PHE A 62 0.64 -7.15 9.99
C PHE A 62 1.08 -8.61 9.91
N PHE A 63 2.25 -8.84 9.31
CA PHE A 63 2.85 -10.16 9.22
C PHE A 63 3.12 -10.80 10.59
N ILE A 64 3.62 -10.01 11.55
CA ILE A 64 3.86 -10.48 12.92
C ILE A 64 2.54 -10.84 13.61
N TYR A 65 1.52 -9.99 13.51
CA TYR A 65 0.24 -10.19 14.20
C TYR A 65 -0.58 -11.37 13.67
N ILE A 66 -0.44 -11.72 12.39
CA ILE A 66 -1.07 -12.92 11.83
C ILE A 66 -0.42 -14.22 12.34
N GLY A 67 0.77 -14.14 12.92
CA GLY A 67 1.55 -15.31 13.32
C GLY A 67 2.45 -15.81 12.19
N GLY A 68 2.91 -14.93 11.28
CA GLY A 68 3.78 -15.33 10.18
C GLY A 68 5.05 -16.05 10.63
N PHE A 69 5.64 -15.67 11.76
CA PHE A 69 6.78 -16.40 12.34
C PHE A 69 6.43 -17.79 12.88
N TYR A 70 5.21 -17.95 13.42
CA TYR A 70 4.74 -19.23 13.91
C TYR A 70 4.51 -20.21 12.75
N ASP A 71 3.91 -19.72 11.66
CA ASP A 71 3.72 -20.48 10.41
C ASP A 71 5.05 -20.89 9.77
N LEU A 72 6.06 -20.02 9.78
CA LEU A 72 7.41 -20.35 9.29
C LEU A 72 8.14 -21.39 10.15
N ALA A 73 7.84 -21.45 11.46
CA ALA A 73 8.51 -22.35 12.39
C ALA A 73 7.84 -23.73 12.50
N GLN A 74 6.57 -23.84 12.12
CA GLN A 74 5.84 -25.10 12.16
C GLN A 74 5.80 -25.78 10.79
N GLU A 75 6.36 -26.98 10.72
CA GLU A 75 6.14 -27.91 9.61
C GLU A 75 5.25 -29.07 10.12
N PRO A 76 4.19 -29.49 9.39
CA PRO A 76 3.57 -28.91 8.20
C PRO A 76 2.64 -27.73 8.53
N PRO A 77 2.43 -26.79 7.58
CA PRO A 77 1.50 -25.68 7.77
C PRO A 77 0.09 -26.22 8.05
N ALA A 78 -0.47 -25.80 9.17
CA ALA A 78 -1.74 -26.31 9.66
C ALA A 78 -2.90 -25.65 8.88
N PHE A 79 -3.26 -26.26 7.74
CA PHE A 79 -4.39 -25.87 6.91
C PHE A 79 -5.70 -26.41 7.50
N GLY A 80 -6.16 -25.83 8.60
CA GLY A 80 -7.55 -25.88 9.09
C GLY A 80 -8.36 -27.16 8.78
N GLN A 81 -7.81 -28.34 9.06
CA GLN A 81 -8.44 -29.64 8.76
C GLN A 81 -8.27 -30.56 9.96
N ASN A 82 -9.36 -31.25 10.32
CA ASN A 82 -9.29 -32.34 11.29
C ASN A 82 -8.63 -33.58 10.68
N ALA A 83 -8.24 -34.54 11.52
CA ALA A 83 -7.75 -35.85 11.08
C ALA A 83 -8.74 -36.61 10.17
N ASP A 84 -10.02 -36.22 10.20
CA ASP A 84 -11.13 -36.76 9.40
C ASP A 84 -11.38 -35.98 8.09
N GLY A 85 -10.54 -34.97 7.77
CA GLY A 85 -10.66 -34.15 6.56
C GLY A 85 -11.76 -33.07 6.59
N SER A 86 -12.50 -32.94 7.68
CA SER A 86 -13.49 -31.87 7.84
C SER A 86 -12.80 -30.51 8.07
N PRO A 87 -13.20 -29.43 7.37
CA PRO A 87 -12.61 -28.11 7.56
C PRO A 87 -12.92 -27.57 8.96
N MET A 88 -11.89 -27.19 9.71
CA MET A 88 -11.99 -26.60 11.04
C MET A 88 -11.23 -25.28 11.07
N VAL A 89 -11.92 -24.20 11.47
CA VAL A 89 -11.38 -22.83 11.44
C VAL A 89 -10.57 -22.47 12.69
N ILE A 90 -10.79 -23.15 13.82
CA ILE A 90 -10.17 -22.84 15.12
C ILE A 90 -9.61 -24.13 15.74
N ILE A 91 -8.32 -24.14 16.10
CA ILE A 91 -7.70 -25.28 16.83
C ILE A 91 -8.15 -25.25 18.30
N LYS A 92 -8.45 -26.43 18.86
CA LYS A 92 -8.84 -26.59 20.28
C LYS A 92 -7.67 -26.52 21.26
N GLU A 93 -6.44 -26.55 20.78
CA GLU A 93 -5.23 -26.42 21.59
C GLU A 93 -4.79 -24.97 21.70
N LEU A 94 -4.43 -24.55 22.92
CA LEU A 94 -3.99 -23.17 23.17
C LEU A 94 -2.62 -22.85 22.55
N ASN A 95 -1.74 -23.86 22.47
CA ASN A 95 -0.38 -23.74 21.95
C ASN A 95 -0.29 -23.89 20.43
N HIS A 96 -1.38 -24.35 19.80
CA HIS A 96 -1.46 -24.49 18.35
C HIS A 96 -2.35 -23.42 17.72
N GLN A 97 -1.93 -22.95 16.55
CA GLN A 97 -2.63 -21.92 15.81
C GLN A 97 -2.72 -22.33 14.33
N PHE A 98 -3.93 -22.36 13.79
CA PHE A 98 -4.11 -22.49 12.34
C PHE A 98 -3.74 -21.19 11.63
N LEU A 99 -3.22 -21.29 10.41
CA LEU A 99 -2.96 -20.11 9.57
C LEU A 99 -4.22 -19.25 9.38
N VAL A 100 -5.36 -19.90 9.08
CA VAL A 100 -6.64 -19.23 8.87
C VAL A 100 -7.14 -18.53 10.14
N GLU A 101 -6.91 -19.12 11.31
CA GLU A 101 -7.26 -18.53 12.61
C GLU A 101 -6.43 -17.25 12.87
N GLY A 102 -5.11 -17.34 12.68
CA GLY A 102 -4.20 -16.20 12.82
C GLY A 102 -4.47 -15.09 11.82
N MET A 103 -4.75 -15.43 10.57
CA MET A 103 -5.17 -14.46 9.55
C MET A 103 -6.46 -13.75 9.97
N ALA A 104 -7.50 -14.49 10.37
CA ALA A 104 -8.77 -13.91 10.79
C ALA A 104 -8.62 -12.98 12.00
N ALA A 105 -7.90 -13.42 13.04
CA ALA A 105 -7.64 -12.62 14.24
C ALA A 105 -6.78 -11.37 13.92
N GLY A 106 -5.74 -11.53 13.09
CA GLY A 106 -4.87 -10.44 12.65
C GLY A 106 -5.63 -9.37 11.85
N PHE A 107 -6.47 -9.77 10.89
CA PHE A 107 -7.32 -8.83 10.15
C PHE A 107 -8.27 -8.07 11.06
N LEU A 108 -8.92 -8.74 12.03
CA LEU A 108 -9.82 -8.08 12.97
C LEU A 108 -9.09 -7.08 13.87
N MET A 109 -7.89 -7.42 14.35
CA MET A 109 -7.06 -6.48 15.12
C MET A 109 -6.67 -5.25 14.28
N PHE A 110 -6.34 -5.43 13.01
CA PHE A 110 -6.01 -4.33 12.10
C PHE A 110 -7.19 -3.44 11.75
N ILE A 111 -8.39 -4.03 11.58
CA ILE A 111 -9.65 -3.26 11.46
C ILE A 111 -9.88 -2.43 12.73
N GLY A 112 -9.67 -3.02 13.91
CA GLY A 112 -9.73 -2.30 15.18
C GLY A 112 -8.73 -1.15 15.27
N ALA A 113 -7.48 -1.36 14.86
CA ALA A 113 -6.46 -0.31 14.76
C ALA A 113 -6.86 0.81 13.78
N GLY A 114 -7.48 0.45 12.65
CA GLY A 114 -8.07 1.40 11.71
C GLY A 114 -9.20 2.24 12.34
N GLY A 115 -9.99 1.65 13.24
CA GLY A 115 -10.97 2.36 14.05
C GLY A 115 -10.34 3.43 14.96
N PHE A 116 -9.22 3.12 15.62
CA PHE A 116 -8.47 4.12 16.38
C PHE A 116 -7.87 5.22 15.50
N PHE A 117 -7.41 4.88 14.30
CA PHE A 117 -6.95 5.88 13.33
C PHE A 117 -8.09 6.82 12.91
N LEU A 118 -9.30 6.31 12.68
CA LEU A 118 -10.49 7.13 12.40
C LEU A 118 -10.84 8.08 13.56
N ILE A 119 -10.76 7.60 14.80
CA ILE A 119 -10.95 8.43 16.01
C ILE A 119 -9.89 9.55 16.05
N HIS A 120 -8.62 9.23 15.82
CA HIS A 120 -7.56 10.23 15.77
C HIS A 120 -7.79 11.24 14.64
N TYR A 121 -8.18 10.78 13.46
CA TYR A 121 -8.43 11.64 12.32
C TYR A 121 -9.63 12.58 12.56
N SER A 122 -10.64 12.15 13.32
CA SER A 122 -11.79 12.97 13.68
C SER A 122 -11.42 14.22 14.47
N THR A 123 -10.36 14.19 15.29
CA THR A 123 -9.92 15.34 16.10
C THR A 123 -9.22 16.42 15.26
N GLN A 124 -8.72 16.05 14.08
CA GLN A 124 -8.10 17.01 13.15
C GLN A 124 -9.15 17.83 12.38
N TYR A 125 -10.41 17.38 12.29
CA TYR A 125 -11.52 18.08 11.64
C TYR A 125 -12.23 19.10 12.55
N ALA A 126 -11.47 20.00 13.18
CA ALA A 126 -12.04 20.99 14.10
C ALA A 126 -13.04 21.97 13.44
N TYR A 127 -12.90 22.21 12.12
CA TYR A 127 -13.72 23.20 11.42
C TYR A 127 -15.10 22.70 10.97
N SER A 128 -15.31 21.38 10.86
CA SER A 128 -16.60 20.80 10.45
C SER A 128 -17.12 19.83 11.51
N GLN A 129 -17.78 20.39 12.53
CA GLN A 129 -18.27 19.64 13.71
C GLN A 129 -19.07 18.39 13.31
N ARG A 130 -19.96 18.50 12.32
CA ARG A 130 -20.77 17.36 11.84
C ARG A 130 -19.91 16.21 11.32
N ASN A 131 -18.89 16.49 10.52
CA ASN A 131 -18.03 15.46 9.94
C ASN A 131 -17.12 14.85 11.01
N ALA A 132 -16.62 15.67 11.94
CA ALA A 132 -15.84 15.19 13.08
C ALA A 132 -16.65 14.22 13.94
N THR A 133 -17.90 14.56 14.28
CA THR A 133 -18.78 13.67 15.06
C THR A 133 -19.07 12.36 14.33
N ILE A 134 -19.34 12.39 13.02
CA ILE A 134 -19.61 11.17 12.24
C ILE A 134 -18.37 10.26 12.22
N LEU A 135 -17.17 10.83 11.97
CA LEU A 135 -15.91 10.08 11.98
C LEU A 135 -15.61 9.47 13.36
N LEU A 136 -15.86 10.22 14.43
CA LEU A 136 -15.67 9.76 15.80
C LEU A 136 -16.58 8.56 16.11
N VAL A 137 -17.89 8.68 15.83
CA VAL A 137 -18.87 7.61 16.08
C VAL A 137 -18.55 6.37 15.24
N MET A 138 -18.22 6.54 13.97
CA MET A 138 -17.81 5.43 13.08
C MET A 138 -16.55 4.74 13.60
N GLY A 139 -15.54 5.50 14.05
CA GLY A 139 -14.33 4.93 14.63
C GLY A 139 -14.61 4.12 15.90
N ILE A 140 -15.44 4.64 16.81
CA ILE A 140 -15.85 3.91 18.02
C ILE A 140 -16.59 2.62 17.67
N LEU A 141 -17.54 2.67 16.72
CA LEU A 141 -18.28 1.48 16.30
C LEU A 141 -17.36 0.40 15.74
N VAL A 142 -16.41 0.77 14.88
CA VAL A 142 -15.44 -0.17 14.31
C VAL A 142 -14.57 -0.80 15.40
N VAL A 143 -14.08 -0.01 16.37
CA VAL A 143 -13.28 -0.54 17.50
C VAL A 143 -14.09 -1.52 18.33
N VAL A 144 -15.34 -1.19 18.68
CA VAL A 144 -16.21 -2.05 19.49
C VAL A 144 -16.54 -3.35 18.75
N LEU A 145 -16.86 -3.29 17.45
CA LEU A 145 -17.14 -4.47 16.65
C LEU A 145 -15.91 -5.38 16.53
N ALA A 146 -14.73 -4.80 16.28
CA ALA A 146 -13.47 -5.54 16.23
C ALA A 146 -13.16 -6.21 17.57
N TRP A 147 -13.33 -5.49 18.69
CA TRP A 147 -13.16 -6.03 20.04
C TRP A 147 -14.08 -7.24 20.27
N VAL A 148 -15.38 -7.10 19.98
CA VAL A 148 -16.36 -8.17 20.18
C VAL A 148 -16.00 -9.40 19.34
N ALA A 149 -15.59 -9.21 18.09
CA ALA A 149 -15.19 -10.29 17.20
C ALA A 149 -13.94 -11.03 17.71
N VAL A 150 -12.91 -10.30 18.17
CA VAL A 150 -11.69 -10.90 18.73
C VAL A 150 -11.98 -11.66 20.01
N VAL A 151 -12.78 -11.08 20.93
CA VAL A 151 -13.18 -11.76 22.17
C VAL A 151 -14.02 -13.00 21.87
N PHE A 152 -14.88 -12.95 20.85
CA PHE A 152 -15.65 -14.11 20.42
C PHE A 152 -14.74 -15.25 19.97
N ILE A 153 -13.75 -15.00 19.11
CA ILE A 153 -12.78 -16.00 18.66
C ILE A 153 -12.00 -16.56 19.85
N LEU A 154 -11.52 -15.70 20.74
CA LEU A 154 -10.79 -16.12 21.94
C LEU A 154 -11.65 -16.99 22.87
N ARG A 155 -12.92 -16.62 23.06
CA ARG A 155 -13.87 -17.42 23.86
C ARG A 155 -14.14 -18.78 23.25
N GLN A 156 -14.29 -18.86 21.92
CA GLN A 156 -14.42 -20.15 21.26
C GLN A 156 -13.20 -21.01 21.59
N LYS A 157 -11.99 -20.47 21.45
CA LYS A 157 -10.75 -21.21 21.73
C LYS A 157 -10.65 -21.71 23.18
N ILE A 158 -10.96 -20.87 24.17
CA ILE A 158 -10.87 -21.22 25.60
C ILE A 158 -11.99 -22.18 26.04
N SER A 159 -13.17 -22.10 25.41
CA SER A 159 -14.33 -22.92 25.79
C SER A 159 -14.22 -24.40 25.35
N PHE A 160 -13.13 -24.81 24.69
CA PHE A 160 -12.93 -26.18 24.22
C PHE A 160 -12.12 -27.07 25.18
N ASP A 161 -11.67 -26.54 26.33
CA ASP A 161 -11.22 -27.34 27.49
C ASP A 161 -12.44 -27.98 28.21
#